data_AF-A0A968EER8-F1
#
_entry.id   AF-A0A968EER8-F1
#
_cell.length_a   1.000
_cell.length_b   1.000
_cell.length_c   1.000
_cell.angle_alpha   90.00
_cell.angle_beta   90.00
_cell.angle_gamma   90.00
#
_symmetry.space_group_name_H-M   'P 1'
#
loop_
_entity.id
_entity.type
_entity.pdbx_description
1 polymer ?
#
loop_
_entity_poly.entity_id
_entity_poly.type
_entity_poly.pdbx_seq_one_letter_code
_entity_poly.pdbx_strand_id
1 'polypeptide(L)'
;WGGDVAAAAATFYDLLTSLRFLPNSPTFTGAGTPLGQLAACFVLPVADDMGRDGDGIFETLRNAALIQQTGGGTGFSFSRLRPRGAVVRSSGGQATGPVGFMQVYD
;
A
#
# COMPACT_ATOMS: atom_id res chain seq x y z
N TRP A 1 15.30 21.83 6.44
CA TRP A 1 16.36 21.62 7.45
C TRP A 1 17.78 21.81 6.94
N GLY A 2 18.04 22.12 5.66
CA GLY A 2 19.40 22.48 5.20
C GLY A 2 20.48 21.39 5.32
N GLY A 3 20.12 20.14 5.64
CA GLY A 3 21.05 19.01 5.77
C GLY A 3 21.65 18.80 7.16
N ASP A 4 21.38 19.68 8.14
CA ASP A 4 21.86 19.50 9.52
C ASP A 4 20.98 18.49 10.28
N VAL A 5 21.49 17.26 10.40
CA VAL A 5 20.81 16.15 11.07
C VAL A 5 20.73 16.36 12.59
N ALA A 6 21.75 16.94 13.22
CA ALA A 6 21.81 17.10 14.67
C ALA A 6 20.80 18.16 15.13
N ALA A 7 20.72 19.29 14.43
CA ALA A 7 19.72 20.32 14.73
C ALA A 7 18.28 19.81 14.52
N ALA A 8 18.03 19.03 13.46
CA ALA A 8 16.73 18.43 13.21
C ALA A 8 16.34 17.42 14.31
N ALA A 9 17.27 16.55 14.71
CA ALA A 9 17.06 15.57 15.77
C ALA A 9 16.70 16.23 17.11
N ALA A 10 17.43 17.28 17.50
CA ALA A 10 17.14 18.05 18.71
C ALA A 10 15.72 18.66 18.67
N THR A 11 15.31 19.18 17.51
CA THR A 11 13.98 19.77 17.34
C THR A 11 12.87 18.71 17.46
N PHE A 12 13.00 17.56 16.79
CA PHE A 12 12.01 16.49 16.89
C PHE A 12 11.94 15.88 18.29
N TYR A 13 13.06 15.78 18.99
CA TYR A 13 13.09 15.29 20.37
C TYR A 13 12.26 16.19 21.31
N ASP A 14 12.45 17.51 21.23
CA ASP A 14 11.68 18.46 22.02
C ASP A 14 10.18 18.39 21.68
N LEU A 15 9.82 18.32 20.39
CA LEU A 15 8.43 18.18 19.95
C LEU A 15 7.75 16.90 20.46
N LEU A 16 8.47 15.77 20.47
CA LEU A 16 7.96 14.48 20.95
C LEU A 16 7.79 14.45 22.47
N THR A 17 8.82 14.89 23.20
CA THR A 17 8.82 14.87 24.68
C THR A 17 7.86 15.89 25.30
N SER A 18 7.57 16.97 24.58
CA SER A 18 6.54 17.95 24.96
C SER A 18 5.14 17.60 24.43
N LEU A 19 4.96 16.47 23.74
CA LEU A 19 3.71 16.02 23.13
C LEU A 19 3.07 17.02 22.14
N ARG A 20 3.86 17.95 21.60
CA ARG A 20 3.38 18.91 20.58
C ARG A 20 3.31 18.28 19.19
N PHE A 21 3.97 17.14 18.99
CA PHE A 21 3.89 16.34 17.78
C PHE A 21 4.04 14.86 18.14
N LEU A 22 3.21 14.03 17.51
CA LEU A 22 3.32 12.59 17.55
C LEU A 22 3.30 12.10 16.10
N PRO A 23 4.29 11.33 15.64
CA PRO A 23 4.24 10.74 14.32
C PRO A 23 3.21 9.60 14.30
N ASN A 24 2.94 9.05 13.13
CA ASN A 24 2.10 7.85 13.03
C ASN A 24 2.75 6.66 13.77
N SER A 25 1.95 5.63 14.05
CA SER A 25 2.42 4.46 14.81
C SER A 25 3.64 3.78 14.18
N PRO A 26 3.71 3.52 12.86
CA PRO A 26 4.88 2.87 12.26
C PRO A 26 6.17 3.70 12.32
N THR A 27 6.09 5.02 12.20
CA THR A 27 7.28 5.86 12.43
C THR A 27 7.73 5.76 13.88
N PHE A 28 6.79 5.74 14.84
CA PHE A 28 7.11 5.66 16.25
C PHE A 28 7.74 4.32 16.65
N THR A 29 7.24 3.19 16.12
CA THR A 29 7.73 1.85 16.47
C THR A 29 8.83 1.33 15.54
N GLY A 30 8.93 1.85 14.31
CA GLY A 30 9.80 1.36 13.25
C GLY A 30 11.07 2.17 13.02
N ALA A 31 11.11 3.46 13.40
CA ALA A 31 12.30 4.28 13.23
C ALA A 31 13.51 3.73 14.01
N GLY A 32 14.65 3.58 13.33
CA GLY A 32 15.88 3.01 13.92
C GLY A 32 15.87 1.48 14.09
N THR A 33 14.82 0.79 13.64
CA THR A 33 14.75 -0.68 13.66
C THR A 33 15.14 -1.29 12.31
N PRO A 34 15.55 -2.59 12.25
CA PRO A 34 15.86 -3.26 10.99
C PRO A 34 14.68 -3.36 10.01
N LEU A 35 13.43 -3.34 10.50
CA LEU A 35 12.24 -3.43 9.65
C LEU A 35 12.03 -2.14 8.84
N GLY A 36 12.28 -0.98 9.44
CA GLY A 36 12.39 0.30 8.75
C GLY A 36 11.13 0.84 8.06
N GLN A 37 9.95 0.25 8.26
CA GLN A 37 8.70 0.74 7.69
C GLN A 37 8.15 1.92 8.51
N LEU A 38 8.16 3.12 7.92
CA LEU A 38 7.70 4.35 8.58
C LEU A 38 6.29 4.78 8.10
N ALA A 39 5.86 4.28 6.93
CA ALA A 39 4.56 4.58 6.37
C ALA A 39 3.53 3.52 6.78
N ALA A 40 2.32 3.98 7.09
CA ALA A 40 1.22 3.12 7.54
C ALA A 40 0.27 2.73 6.42
N CYS A 41 0.03 3.62 5.45
CA CYS A 41 -1.09 3.49 4.52
C CYS A 41 -0.61 3.60 3.09
N PHE A 42 -0.92 2.59 2.28
CA PHE A 42 -0.56 2.50 0.88
C PHE A 42 -1.83 2.35 0.04
N VAL A 43 -1.89 3.03 -1.10
CA VAL A 43 -2.98 2.89 -2.06
C VAL A 43 -2.41 2.30 -3.34
N LEU A 44 -2.89 1.11 -3.71
CA LEU A 44 -2.43 0.40 -4.89
C LEU A 44 -3.51 0.43 -5.97
N PRO A 45 -3.22 0.95 -7.18
CA PRO A 45 -4.14 0.83 -8.30
C PRO A 45 -4.27 -0.63 -8.74
N VAL A 46 -5.47 -1.01 -9.20
CA VAL A 46 -5.74 -2.32 -9.78
C VAL A 46 -6.16 -2.11 -11.22
N ALA A 47 -5.29 -2.44 -12.16
CA ALA A 47 -5.58 -2.43 -13.59
C ALA A 47 -6.45 -3.64 -13.98
N ASP A 48 -7.22 -3.48 -15.06
CA ASP A 48 -8.06 -4.54 -15.63
C ASP A 48 -7.26 -5.52 -16.50
N ASP A 49 -6.21 -6.06 -15.87
CA ASP A 49 -5.27 -7.03 -16.42
C ASP A 49 -4.85 -8.02 -15.32
N MET A 50 -4.49 -9.24 -15.69
CA MET A 50 -4.18 -10.29 -14.71
C MET A 50 -2.80 -10.14 -14.06
N GLY A 51 -1.88 -9.33 -14.60
CA GLY A 51 -0.51 -9.18 -14.08
C GLY A 51 0.59 -9.10 -15.15
N ARG A 52 0.24 -8.82 -16.41
CA ARG A 52 1.17 -8.39 -17.46
C ARG A 52 1.64 -6.96 -17.21
N ASP A 53 0.74 -6.11 -16.74
CA ASP A 53 1.06 -4.75 -16.31
C ASP A 53 1.52 -4.74 -14.85
N GLY A 54 2.36 -3.76 -14.49
CA GLY A 54 2.93 -3.64 -13.14
C GLY A 54 1.91 -3.35 -12.03
N ASP A 55 0.69 -2.98 -12.39
CA ASP A 55 -0.45 -2.77 -11.49
C ASP A 55 -1.65 -3.69 -11.80
N GLY A 56 -1.41 -4.81 -12.50
CA GLY A 56 -2.42 -5.84 -12.74
C GLY A 56 -2.85 -6.56 -11.46
N ILE A 57 -3.96 -7.30 -11.54
CA ILE A 57 -4.67 -7.89 -10.39
C ILE A 57 -3.75 -8.72 -9.49
N PHE A 58 -2.93 -9.63 -10.03
CA PHE A 58 -2.08 -10.48 -9.18
C PHE A 58 -0.73 -9.82 -8.82
N GLU A 59 -0.25 -8.85 -9.60
CA GLU A 59 0.95 -8.09 -9.24
C GLU A 59 0.66 -7.13 -8.08
N THR A 60 -0.50 -6.45 -8.11
CA THR A 60 -0.95 -5.62 -7.00
C THR A 60 -1.23 -6.44 -5.75
N LEU A 61 -1.75 -7.67 -5.88
CA LEU A 61 -1.92 -8.58 -4.74
C LEU A 61 -0.57 -8.99 -4.12
N ARG A 62 0.43 -9.30 -4.95
CA ARG A 62 1.79 -9.58 -4.49
C ARG A 62 2.38 -8.38 -3.73
N ASN A 63 2.26 -7.18 -4.30
CA ASN A 63 2.76 -5.96 -3.67
C ASN A 63 2.05 -5.67 -2.34
N ALA A 64 0.74 -5.94 -2.27
CA ALA A 64 -0.02 -5.82 -1.04
C ALA A 64 0.51 -6.76 0.07
N ALA A 65 0.77 -8.02 -0.27
CA ALA A 65 1.32 -8.99 0.67
C ALA A 65 2.69 -8.55 1.21
N LEU A 66 3.57 -8.01 0.37
CA LEU A 66 4.87 -7.47 0.79
C LEU A 66 4.73 -6.25 1.70
N ILE A 67 3.79 -5.35 1.41
CA ILE A 67 3.52 -4.18 2.26
C ILE A 67 3.01 -4.63 3.63
N GLN A 68 2.03 -5.54 3.66
CA GLN A 68 1.45 -6.09 4.88
C GLN A 68 2.48 -6.87 5.70
N GLN A 69 3.41 -7.60 5.06
CA GLN A 69 4.53 -8.26 5.74
C GLN A 69 5.37 -7.27 6.56
N THR A 70 5.49 -6.02 6.10
CA THR A 70 6.21 -4.95 6.82
C THR A 70 5.33 -4.16 7.80
N GLY A 71 4.07 -4.54 8.00
CA GLY A 71 3.12 -3.87 8.88
C GLY A 71 2.37 -2.69 8.25
N GLY A 72 2.49 -2.49 6.93
CA GLY A 72 1.73 -1.48 6.20
C GLY A 72 0.30 -1.95 5.87
N GLY A 73 -0.66 -1.05 5.97
CA GLY A 73 -2.02 -1.24 5.48
C GLY A 73 -2.16 -0.87 4.01
N THR A 74 -3.06 -1.55 3.31
CA THR A 74 -3.29 -1.40 1.87
C THR A 74 -4.73 -1.01 1.58
N GLY A 75 -4.91 -0.12 0.61
CA GLY A 75 -6.20 0.26 0.05
C GLY A 75 -6.20 0.07 -1.47
N PHE A 76 -7.34 -0.37 -2.01
CA PHE A 76 -7.47 -0.74 -3.41
C PHE A 76 -8.68 -0.06 -4.05
N SER A 77 -8.57 0.23 -5.34
CA SER A 77 -9.69 0.71 -6.15
C SER A 77 -9.96 -0.27 -7.28
N PHE A 78 -11.02 -1.06 -7.13
CA PHE A 78 -11.45 -2.05 -8.13
C PHE A 78 -12.32 -1.46 -9.25
N SER A 79 -12.58 -0.15 -9.25
CA SER A 79 -13.45 0.53 -10.22
C SER A 79 -13.02 0.41 -11.67
N ARG A 80 -11.73 0.08 -11.92
CA ARG A 80 -11.20 -0.11 -13.28
C ARG A 80 -11.52 -1.49 -13.83
N LEU A 81 -11.80 -2.48 -12.98
CA LEU A 81 -12.08 -3.84 -13.41
C LEU A 81 -13.38 -3.90 -14.20
N ARG A 82 -13.36 -4.63 -15.31
CA ARG A 82 -14.56 -4.83 -16.12
C ARG A 82 -15.66 -5.54 -15.31
N PRO A 83 -16.94 -5.21 -15.54
CA PRO A 83 -18.05 -5.83 -14.82
C PRO A 83 -18.18 -7.32 -15.15
N ARG A 84 -18.93 -8.04 -14.31
CA ARG A 84 -19.29 -9.44 -14.56
C ARG A 84 -19.98 -9.59 -15.92
N GLY A 85 -19.64 -10.64 -16.65
CA GLY A 85 -20.22 -10.93 -17.98
C GLY A 85 -19.53 -10.20 -19.13
N ALA A 86 -18.62 -9.25 -18.86
CA ALA A 86 -17.84 -8.61 -19.90
C ALA A 86 -16.96 -9.64 -20.63
N VAL A 87 -16.87 -9.52 -21.95
CA VAL A 87 -16.10 -10.45 -22.79
C VAL A 87 -14.60 -10.32 -22.50
N VAL A 88 -13.94 -11.45 -22.29
CA VAL A 88 -12.49 -11.53 -22.13
C VAL A 88 -11.89 -11.97 -23.47
N ARG A 89 -11.29 -11.01 -24.20
CA ARG A 89 -10.78 -11.23 -25.56
C ARG A 89 -9.76 -12.37 -25.64
N SER A 90 -8.91 -12.53 -24.63
CA SER A 90 -7.82 -13.52 -24.62
C SER A 90 -8.31 -14.96 -24.42
N SER A 91 -9.32 -15.18 -23.59
CA SER A 91 -9.85 -16.52 -23.29
C SER A 91 -11.14 -16.86 -24.04
N GLY A 92 -11.80 -15.87 -24.64
CA GLY A 92 -13.14 -16.01 -25.23
C GLY A 92 -14.26 -16.20 -24.19
N GLY A 93 -13.92 -16.16 -22.89
CA GLY A 93 -14.86 -16.33 -21.79
C GLY A 93 -15.49 -15.02 -21.31
N GLN A 94 -16.19 -15.11 -20.18
CA GLN A 94 -16.81 -13.98 -19.49
C GLN A 94 -16.05 -13.65 -18.20
N ALA A 95 -15.95 -12.37 -17.88
CA ALA A 95 -15.33 -11.90 -16.64
C ALA A 95 -16.22 -12.22 -15.42
N THR A 96 -15.58 -12.51 -14.29
CA THR A 96 -16.23 -12.74 -12.99
C THR A 96 -16.70 -11.43 -12.33
N GLY A 97 -16.10 -10.30 -12.74
CA GLY A 97 -16.33 -8.96 -12.18
C GLY A 97 -15.49 -8.68 -10.92
N PRO A 98 -15.52 -7.43 -10.43
CA PRO A 98 -14.64 -6.98 -9.34
C PRO A 98 -14.85 -7.73 -8.01
N VAL A 99 -16.09 -8.09 -7.68
CA VAL A 99 -16.40 -8.79 -6.40
C VAL A 99 -15.69 -10.13 -6.29
N GLY A 100 -15.51 -10.85 -7.40
CA GLY A 100 -14.79 -12.13 -7.38
C GLY A 100 -13.30 -11.95 -7.04
N PHE A 101 -12.71 -10.82 -7.40
CA PHE A 101 -11.31 -10.50 -7.07
C PHE A 101 -11.16 -9.89 -5.69
N MET A 102 -12.18 -9.17 -5.18
CA MET A 102 -12.19 -8.68 -3.79
C MET A 102 -12.00 -9.83 -2.80
N GLN A 103 -12.66 -10.97 -3.03
CA GLN A 103 -12.50 -12.18 -2.20
C GLN A 103 -11.10 -12.78 -2.21
N VAL A 104 -10.26 -12.46 -3.20
CA VAL A 104 -8.87 -12.92 -3.29
C VAL A 104 -7.92 -11.95 -2.57
N TYR A 105 -8.36 -10.70 -2.37
CA TYR A 105 -7.63 -9.64 -1.70
C TYR A 105 -7.91 -9.56 -0.20
N ASP A 106 -9.04 -10.12 0.25
CA ASP A 106 -9.39 -10.33 1.66
C ASP A 106 -8.55 -11.47 2.29
#